data_AF-A0A2A4Z570-F1
#
_entry.id   AF-A0A2A4Z570-F1
#
_cell.length_a   1.000
_cell.length_b   1.000
_cell.length_c   1.000
_cell.angle_alpha   90.00
_cell.angle_beta   90.00
_cell.angle_gamma   90.00
#
_symmetry.space_group_name_H-M   'P 1'
#
loop_
_entity.id
_entity.type
_entity.pdbx_description
1 polymer ?
#
loop_
_entity_poly.entity_id
_entity_poly.type
_entity_poly.pdbx_seq_one_letter_code
_entity_poly.pdbx_strand_id
1 'polypeptide(L)'
;MFCLRRCWLHYNACLVSKIKLLLFLLRPVKIQMSNAIKYVDDGDGVLTFVDSMASPAGYLMLSIMEKANVDVIGGVNLPMLCKVIEQRNQYPVEDLAKLARDEGRKAVIWRSP
;
A
#
# COMPACT_ATOMS: atom_id res chain seq x y z
N MET A 1 5.04 -17.29 -13.82
CA MET A 1 6.45 -17.16 -13.37
C MET A 1 6.58 -15.83 -12.64
N PHE A 2 6.41 -15.86 -11.32
CA PHE A 2 6.45 -14.67 -10.46
C PHE A 2 7.85 -14.06 -10.50
N CYS A 3 7.96 -12.80 -10.93
CA CYS A 3 9.24 -12.08 -10.93
C CYS A 3 9.57 -11.62 -9.50
N LEU A 4 10.01 -12.56 -8.66
CA LEU A 4 10.42 -12.34 -7.27
C LEU A 4 11.93 -12.10 -7.10
N ARG A 5 12.70 -12.01 -8.20
CA ARG A 5 14.17 -12.15 -8.13
C ARG A 5 15.00 -10.87 -8.04
N ARG A 6 14.43 -9.67 -7.87
CA ARG A 6 15.27 -8.44 -7.88
C ARG A 6 14.79 -7.25 -7.04
N CYS A 7 14.16 -7.48 -5.89
CA CYS A 7 13.71 -6.40 -4.96
C CYS A 7 14.56 -6.25 -3.68
N TRP A 8 15.64 -7.02 -3.50
CA TRP A 8 16.11 -7.33 -2.15
C TRP A 8 17.13 -6.39 -1.48
N LEU A 9 17.44 -5.18 -1.99
CA LEU A 9 18.60 -4.48 -1.40
C LEU A 9 18.59 -2.98 -1.11
N HIS A 10 17.55 -2.14 -1.29
CA HIS A 10 17.67 -0.78 -0.71
C HIS A 10 16.38 -0.06 -0.27
N TYR A 11 15.20 -0.36 -0.81
CA TYR A 11 13.90 0.15 -0.30
C TYR A 11 12.83 -0.88 -0.68
N ASN A 12 12.03 -1.35 0.27
CA ASN A 12 11.06 -2.43 0.05
C ASN A 12 9.78 -1.92 -0.65
N ALA A 13 9.91 -1.53 -1.92
CA ALA A 13 8.78 -1.35 -2.82
C ALA A 13 8.49 -2.68 -3.52
N CYS A 14 7.35 -3.31 -3.19
CA CYS A 14 6.82 -4.45 -3.91
C CYS A 14 6.01 -3.94 -5.12
N LEU A 15 6.63 -4.01 -6.30
CA LEU A 15 6.04 -3.60 -7.57
C LEU A 15 4.99 -4.63 -8.00
N VAL A 16 3.71 -4.32 -7.83
CA VAL A 16 2.61 -5.06 -8.47
C VAL A 16 1.89 -4.11 -9.42
N SER A 17 1.66 -4.56 -10.65
CA SER A 17 1.06 -3.78 -11.75
C SER A 17 -0.20 -2.99 -11.34
N LYS A 18 -0.26 -1.70 -11.70
CA LYS A 18 -1.25 -0.64 -11.35
C LYS A 18 -1.35 -0.22 -9.89
N ILE A 19 -0.97 -1.07 -8.93
CA ILE A 19 -0.95 -0.74 -7.50
C ILE A 19 0.38 -1.15 -6.91
N LYS A 20 1.32 -0.21 -6.82
CA LYS A 20 2.69 -0.49 -6.39
C LYS A 20 2.77 -0.32 -4.88
N LEU A 21 2.85 -1.46 -4.20
CA LEU A 21 2.87 -1.58 -2.74
C LEU A 21 4.21 -1.09 -2.20
N LEU A 22 4.25 0.06 -1.53
CA LEU A 22 5.45 0.51 -0.82
C LEU A 22 5.37 0.16 0.66
N LEU A 23 6.24 -0.74 1.12
CA LEU A 23 6.38 -1.11 2.53
C LEU A 23 7.64 -0.45 3.11
N PHE A 24 7.46 0.52 3.98
CA PHE A 24 8.58 1.24 4.60
C PHE A 24 8.95 0.64 5.96
N LEU A 25 10.07 -0.08 6.03
CA LEU A 25 10.50 -0.77 7.26
C LEU A 25 11.65 -0.08 8.02
N LEU A 26 12.42 0.82 7.40
CA LEU A 26 13.54 1.52 8.05
C LEU A 26 13.67 2.96 7.54
N ARG A 27 13.92 3.90 8.48
CA ARG A 27 14.17 5.35 8.29
C ARG A 27 13.61 5.95 6.99
N PRO A 28 12.28 6.14 6.89
CA PRO A 28 11.68 6.70 5.70
C PRO A 28 12.13 8.16 5.51
N VAL A 29 12.61 8.48 4.31
CA VAL A 29 12.88 9.87 3.89
C VAL A 29 11.76 10.31 2.96
N LYS A 30 11.07 11.40 3.31
CA LYS A 30 9.91 11.93 2.56
C LYS A 30 10.16 11.99 1.04
N ILE A 31 11.33 12.48 0.64
CA ILE A 31 11.72 12.61 -0.78
C ILE A 31 11.69 11.26 -1.51
N GLN A 32 12.20 10.20 -0.89
CA GLN A 32 12.23 8.87 -1.51
C GLN A 32 10.81 8.30 -1.67
N MET A 33 9.96 8.50 -0.66
CA MET A 33 8.55 8.08 -0.71
C MET A 33 7.82 8.82 -1.84
N SER A 34 7.98 10.14 -1.91
CA SER A 34 7.39 10.95 -2.99
C SER A 34 7.92 10.58 -4.36
N ASN A 35 9.21 10.30 -4.50
CA ASN A 35 9.80 9.86 -5.78
C ASN A 35 9.29 8.49 -6.19
N ALA A 36 9.15 7.57 -5.24
CA ALA A 36 8.57 6.26 -5.50
C ALA A 36 7.11 6.42 -5.95
N ILE A 37 6.30 7.20 -5.24
CA ILE A 37 4.91 7.50 -5.64
C ILE A 37 4.87 8.05 -7.06
N LYS A 38 5.66 9.08 -7.38
CA LYS A 38 5.73 9.65 -8.74
C LYS A 38 6.17 8.65 -9.81
N TYR A 39 7.04 7.70 -9.47
CA TYR A 39 7.48 6.66 -10.39
C TYR A 39 6.39 5.60 -10.66
N VAL A 40 5.38 5.52 -9.79
CA VAL A 40 4.32 4.53 -9.88
C VAL A 40 2.98 5.09 -10.31
N ASP A 41 2.79 6.39 -10.15
CA ASP A 41 1.62 7.14 -10.58
C ASP A 41 1.54 7.19 -12.12
N ASP A 42 0.49 6.59 -12.67
CA ASP A 42 0.12 6.61 -14.09
C ASP A 42 -1.08 7.51 -14.38
N GLY A 43 -1.54 8.28 -13.38
CA GLY A 43 -2.68 9.19 -13.48
C GLY A 43 -3.99 8.65 -12.89
N ASP A 44 -4.08 7.34 -12.64
CA ASP A 44 -5.27 6.70 -12.06
C ASP A 44 -5.31 6.75 -10.52
N GLY A 45 -4.26 7.31 -9.89
CA GLY A 45 -4.08 7.39 -8.44
C GLY A 45 -3.24 6.24 -7.85
N VAL A 46 -2.72 6.42 -6.64
CA VAL A 46 -1.81 5.45 -6.00
C VAL A 46 -2.36 4.98 -4.66
N LEU A 47 -2.55 3.66 -4.48
CA LEU A 47 -2.87 3.07 -3.19
C LEU A 47 -1.60 2.59 -2.46
N THR A 48 -1.36 3.14 -1.28
CA THR A 48 -0.19 2.83 -0.43
C THR A 48 -0.62 2.10 0.83
N PHE A 49 0.21 1.17 1.29
CA PHE A 49 -0.02 0.40 2.52
C PHE A 49 1.09 0.67 3.53
N VAL A 50 0.73 0.84 4.80
CA VAL A 50 1.67 0.91 5.91
C VAL A 50 1.28 -0.08 6.99
N ASP A 51 2.28 -0.59 7.70
CA ASP A 51 2.06 -1.47 8.85
C ASP A 51 1.25 -0.74 9.93
N SER A 52 1.63 0.50 10.26
CA SER A 52 0.94 1.31 11.26
C SER A 52 0.88 2.79 10.87
N MET A 53 -0.29 3.41 11.07
CA MET A 53 -0.46 4.87 10.98
C MET A 53 0.30 5.62 12.08
N ALA A 54 0.55 4.97 13.21
CA ALA A 54 1.30 5.54 14.33
C ALA A 54 2.83 5.43 14.16
N SER A 55 3.31 5.02 12.98
CA SER A 55 4.74 4.94 12.66
C SER A 55 5.25 6.24 12.02
N PRO A 56 6.56 6.54 12.06
CA PRO A 56 7.15 7.64 11.30
C PRO A 56 6.82 7.59 9.81
N ALA A 57 6.73 6.38 9.23
CA ALA A 57 6.30 6.20 7.84
C ALA A 57 4.83 6.57 7.64
N GLY A 58 3.95 6.18 8.56
CA GLY A 58 2.53 6.55 8.56
C GLY A 58 2.33 8.06 8.59
N TYR A 59 2.99 8.77 9.52
CA TYR A 59 2.92 10.23 9.60
C TYR A 59 3.47 10.94 8.35
N LEU A 60 4.58 10.45 7.78
CA LEU A 60 5.09 10.99 6.52
C LEU A 60 4.11 10.76 5.36
N MET A 61 3.40 9.62 5.35
CA MET A 61 2.41 9.33 4.32
C MET A 61 1.15 10.17 4.44
N LEU A 62 0.69 10.46 5.66
CA LEU A 62 -0.36 11.45 5.87
C LEU A 62 0.02 12.83 5.31
N SER A 63 1.26 13.29 5.57
CA SER A 63 1.78 14.57 5.04
C SER A 63 1.96 14.59 3.50
N ILE A 64 2.04 13.42 2.85
CA ILE A 64 2.13 13.30 1.40
C ILE A 64 0.74 13.20 0.76
N MET A 65 -0.18 12.46 1.39
CA MET A 65 -1.58 12.32 0.98
C MET A 65 -2.28 13.69 0.87
N GLU A 66 -2.01 14.63 1.78
CA GLU A 66 -2.56 16.01 1.69
C GLU A 66 -2.14 16.77 0.42
N LYS A 67 -1.09 16.32 -0.28
CA LYS A 67 -0.44 17.06 -1.38
C LYS A 67 -0.41 16.29 -2.70
N ALA A 68 -0.91 15.05 -2.73
CA ALA A 68 -0.82 14.17 -3.88
C ALA A 68 -2.08 13.29 -3.98
N ASN A 69 -2.38 12.80 -5.18
CA ASN A 69 -3.50 11.89 -5.43
C ASN A 69 -3.16 10.45 -4.97
N VAL A 70 -3.03 10.25 -3.66
CA VAL A 70 -2.53 9.02 -3.04
C VAL A 70 -3.42 8.63 -1.88
N ASP A 71 -3.98 7.42 -1.91
CA ASP A 71 -4.69 6.84 -0.77
C ASP A 71 -3.74 6.01 0.08
N VAL A 72 -3.91 6.06 1.40
CA VAL A 72 -3.04 5.34 2.35
C VAL A 72 -3.86 4.49 3.31
N ILE A 73 -3.56 3.19 3.38
CA ILE A 73 -4.17 2.24 4.31
C ILE A 73 -3.13 1.81 5.35
N GLY A 74 -3.50 1.90 6.63
CA GLY A 74 -2.71 1.36 7.74
C GLY A 74 -3.19 0.00 8.22
N GLY A 75 -2.34 -0.74 8.93
CA GLY A 75 -2.68 -2.06 9.47
C GLY A 75 -2.75 -3.13 8.38
N VAL A 76 -1.84 -3.06 7.40
CA VAL A 76 -1.84 -3.98 6.25
C VAL A 76 -1.83 -5.43 6.71
N ASN A 77 -2.73 -6.23 6.15
CA ASN A 77 -2.78 -7.67 6.38
C ASN A 77 -2.98 -8.42 5.06
N LEU A 78 -2.80 -9.74 5.09
CA LEU A 78 -2.86 -10.58 3.89
C LEU A 78 -4.22 -10.50 3.15
N PRO A 79 -5.38 -10.57 3.82
CA PRO A 79 -6.69 -10.41 3.19
C PRO A 79 -6.84 -9.12 2.37
N MET A 80 -6.38 -7.98 2.88
CA MET A 80 -6.37 -6.71 2.14
C MET A 80 -5.61 -6.85 0.82
N LEU A 81 -4.39 -7.39 0.88
CA LEU A 81 -3.52 -7.55 -0.28
C LEU A 81 -4.12 -8.49 -1.32
N CYS A 82 -4.67 -9.62 -0.88
CA CYS A 82 -5.37 -10.55 -1.76
C CYS A 82 -6.54 -9.87 -2.48
N LYS A 83 -7.38 -9.12 -1.75
CA LYS A 83 -8.53 -8.43 -2.32
C LYS A 83 -8.11 -7.39 -3.36
N VAL A 84 -7.08 -6.60 -3.05
CA VAL A 84 -6.55 -5.59 -3.98
C VAL A 84 -6.00 -6.24 -5.23
N ILE A 85 -5.18 -7.26 -5.11
CA ILE A 85 -4.62 -7.96 -6.28
C ILE A 85 -5.74 -8.51 -7.16
N GLU A 86 -6.76 -9.11 -6.58
CA GLU A 86 -7.89 -9.69 -7.32
C GLU A 86 -8.71 -8.63 -8.09
N GLN A 87 -8.94 -7.46 -7.47
CA GLN A 87 -9.91 -6.48 -7.94
C GLN A 87 -9.28 -5.22 -8.57
N ARG A 88 -7.94 -5.15 -8.67
CA ARG A 88 -7.16 -3.98 -9.12
C ARG A 88 -7.50 -3.38 -10.48
N ASN A 89 -8.15 -4.14 -11.35
CA ASN A 89 -8.52 -3.68 -12.70
C ASN A 89 -10.01 -3.35 -12.83
N GLN A 90 -10.77 -3.47 -11.75
CA GLN A 90 -12.24 -3.41 -11.78
C GLN A 90 -12.80 -2.15 -11.10
N TYR A 91 -12.00 -1.50 -10.25
CA TYR A 91 -12.45 -0.38 -9.42
C TYR A 91 -11.47 0.79 -9.46
N PRO A 92 -11.96 2.04 -9.32
CA PRO A 92 -11.13 3.17 -8.96
C PRO A 92 -10.38 2.93 -7.65
N VAL A 93 -9.27 3.65 -7.46
CA VAL A 93 -8.37 3.51 -6.31
C VAL A 93 -9.11 3.67 -4.97
N GLU A 94 -9.99 4.66 -4.86
CA GLU A 94 -10.75 4.94 -3.65
C GLU A 94 -11.68 3.78 -3.27
N ASP A 95 -12.40 3.22 -4.24
CA ASP A 95 -13.33 2.11 -4.01
C ASP A 95 -12.58 0.82 -3.70
N LEU A 96 -11.44 0.62 -4.35
CA LEU A 96 -10.56 -0.49 -4.05
C LEU A 96 -9.96 -0.39 -2.65
N ALA A 97 -9.65 0.82 -2.17
CA ALA A 97 -9.18 1.06 -0.82
C ALA A 97 -10.25 0.70 0.23
N LYS A 98 -11.52 1.09 -0.01
CA LYS A 98 -12.66 0.71 0.83
C LYS A 98 -12.85 -0.81 0.88
N LEU A 99 -12.83 -1.48 -0.28
CA LEU A 99 -12.94 -2.94 -0.38
C LEU A 99 -11.82 -3.65 0.38
N ALA A 100 -10.57 -3.18 0.23
CA ALA A 100 -9.43 -3.73 0.94
C ALA A 100 -9.63 -3.63 2.45
N ARG A 101 -9.93 -2.42 2.96
CA ARG A 101 -10.17 -2.17 4.39
C ARG A 101 -11.24 -3.10 4.95
N ASP A 102 -12.36 -3.26 4.23
CA ASP A 102 -13.50 -4.03 4.70
C ASP A 102 -13.18 -5.52 4.76
N GLU A 103 -12.48 -6.06 3.76
CA GLU A 103 -11.98 -7.45 3.78
C GLU A 103 -10.92 -7.67 4.88
N GLY A 104 -10.03 -6.70 5.06
CA GLY A 104 -9.03 -6.73 6.11
C GLY A 104 -9.63 -6.83 7.51
N ARG A 105 -10.75 -6.12 7.77
CA ARG A 105 -11.48 -6.17 9.04
C ARG A 105 -12.21 -7.49 9.25
N LYS A 106 -12.92 -7.99 8.22
CA LYS A 106 -13.67 -9.25 8.30
C LYS A 106 -12.79 -10.44 8.64
N ALA A 107 -11.55 -10.42 8.18
CA ALA A 107 -10.60 -11.51 8.38
C ALA A 107 -10.00 -11.58 9.80
N VAL A 108 -10.21 -10.56 10.63
CA VAL A 108 -9.81 -10.60 12.04
C VAL A 108 -10.86 -11.42 12.79
N ILE A 109 -10.55 -12.70 13.00
CA ILE A 109 -11.41 -13.63 13.73
C ILE A 109 -10.67 -14.20 14.95
N TRP A 110 -11.37 -14.33 16.06
CA TRP A 110 -10.91 -15.10 17.21
C TRP A 110 -11.60 -16.47 17.20
N ARG A 111 -10.82 -17.55 17.34
CA ARG A 111 -11.35 -18.89 17.59
C ARG A 111 -10.65 -19.47 18.81
N SER A 112 -11.46 -19.88 19.78
CA SER A 112 -11.07 -20.85 20.80
C SER A 112 -11.45 -22.25 20.29
N PRO A 113 -10.73 -23.31 20.71
CA PRO A 113 -11.17 -24.69 20.50
C PRO A 113 -12.62 -24.91 20.94
#